data_AF-A8IBR7-F1
#
_entry.id   AF-A8IBR7-F1
#
_cell.length_a   1.000
_cell.length_b   1.000
_cell.length_c   1.000
_cell.angle_alpha   90.00
_cell.angle_beta   90.00
_cell.angle_gamma   90.00
#
_symmetry.space_group_name_H-M   'P 1'
#
loop_
_entity.id
_entity.type
_entity.pdbx_description
1 polymer ?
#
loop_
_entity_poly.entity_id
_entity_poly.type
_entity_poly.pdbx_seq_one_letter_code
_entity_poly.pdbx_strand_id
1 'polypeptide(L)'
;MACTATKLRLCLSPAGGVRMRQFLAAAACAALMCAGPGGAAAATKPSKASKPAKAEPVDTRVWSIVRADDAYALRFGQPKAADPVFSATCLPSAQLLQIAVEVPQDNKIRSGDGVPLSLSSGKRRLELAASAFLGTTDGRLVVEAAVTLTPRVLDIFREGETLAVRMPGSSQTYPLAGARTRLADFERACQGKR
;
A
#
# COMPACT_ATOMS: atom_id res chain seq x y z
N MET A 1 -7.49 54.16 14.75
CA MET A 1 -8.87 53.80 15.10
C MET A 1 -9.10 52.39 14.58
N ALA A 2 -8.79 51.32 15.33
CA ALA A 2 -9.48 50.77 16.51
C ALA A 2 -10.79 50.05 16.17
N CYS A 3 -10.77 48.71 16.25
CA CYS A 3 -11.75 47.87 16.99
C CYS A 3 -11.40 46.37 16.80
N THR A 4 -10.57 45.76 17.66
CA THR A 4 -10.91 44.90 18.84
C THR A 4 -11.77 43.64 18.59
N ALA A 5 -11.10 42.50 18.80
CA ALA A 5 -11.50 41.24 19.44
C ALA A 5 -12.97 40.94 19.73
N THR A 6 -13.41 39.72 19.39
CA THR A 6 -14.37 38.97 20.22
C THR A 6 -14.02 37.48 20.25
N LYS A 7 -13.93 37.01 21.49
CA LYS A 7 -13.56 35.72 22.03
C LYS A 7 -14.87 34.97 22.28
N LEU A 8 -15.06 33.77 21.74
CA LEU A 8 -16.07 32.85 22.26
C LEU A 8 -15.47 31.45 22.39
N ARG A 9 -15.09 31.13 23.63
CA ARG A 9 -15.00 29.76 24.13
C ARG A 9 -16.40 29.19 24.16
N LEU A 10 -16.58 27.96 23.69
CA LEU A 10 -17.54 27.05 24.28
C LEU A 10 -16.90 25.68 24.44
N CYS A 11 -16.79 25.32 25.72
CA CYS A 11 -16.49 24.01 26.24
C CYS A 11 -17.52 23.00 25.77
N LEU A 12 -17.08 21.79 25.42
CA LEU A 12 -17.78 20.58 25.84
C LEU A 12 -16.80 19.40 25.81
N SER A 13 -16.33 19.03 27.00
CA SER A 13 -15.94 17.66 27.34
C SER A 13 -17.17 17.00 27.98
N PRO A 14 -17.36 15.67 27.94
CA PRO A 14 -16.73 14.87 28.99
C PRO A 14 -16.40 13.41 28.61
N ALA A 15 -15.59 12.80 29.50
CA ALA A 15 -15.58 11.38 29.87
C ALA A 15 -15.16 10.37 28.79
N GLY A 16 -14.20 9.47 28.98
CA GLY A 16 -13.71 8.84 30.20
C GLY A 16 -13.53 7.34 29.90
N GLY A 17 -12.55 6.68 30.54
CA GLY A 17 -12.55 5.22 30.59
C GLY A 17 -11.22 4.52 30.27
N VAL A 18 -10.24 4.71 31.14
CA VAL A 18 -9.18 3.71 31.38
C VAL A 18 -9.84 2.51 32.05
N ARG A 19 -9.80 1.30 31.45
CA ARG A 19 -9.94 0.04 32.21
C ARG A 19 -9.05 -1.07 31.67
N MET A 20 -7.94 -1.20 32.38
CA MET A 20 -7.14 -2.40 32.57
C MET A 20 -7.86 -3.35 33.54
N ARG A 21 -7.73 -4.67 33.30
CA ARG A 21 -7.85 -5.84 34.22
C ARG A 21 -8.99 -6.83 34.00
N GLN A 22 -8.55 -8.10 33.92
CA GLN A 22 -9.14 -9.36 34.44
C GLN A 22 -10.46 -9.81 33.79
N PHE A 23 -10.71 -11.08 33.48
CA PHE A 23 -10.72 -12.22 34.38
C PHE A 23 -10.65 -13.56 33.61
N LEU A 24 -10.13 -14.58 34.31
CA LEU A 24 -10.25 -16.01 34.00
C LEU A 24 -11.72 -16.48 34.05
N ALA A 25 -12.05 -17.48 33.23
CA ALA A 25 -12.91 -18.64 33.53
C ALA A 25 -12.81 -19.60 32.31
N ALA A 26 -12.25 -20.81 32.40
CA ALA A 26 -12.76 -22.02 33.07
C ALA A 26 -14.18 -22.40 32.63
N ALA A 27 -14.30 -23.36 31.71
CA ALA A 27 -15.47 -24.23 31.59
C ALA A 27 -15.05 -25.57 30.96
N ALA A 28 -15.06 -26.61 31.80
CA ALA A 28 -14.94 -28.00 31.44
C ALA A 28 -16.29 -28.56 30.96
N CYS A 29 -16.25 -29.57 30.09
CA CYS A 29 -17.23 -30.65 29.89
C CYS A 29 -16.88 -31.33 28.55
N ALA A 30 -16.97 -32.62 28.32
CA ALA A 30 -17.11 -33.83 29.12
C ALA A 30 -16.85 -34.98 28.13
N ALA A 31 -16.44 -36.13 28.67
CA ALA A 31 -16.03 -37.34 27.96
C ALA A 31 -17.08 -37.91 26.98
N LEU A 32 -16.62 -38.65 25.96
CA LEU A 32 -17.40 -39.76 25.36
C LEU A 32 -16.49 -40.83 24.69
N MET A 33 -16.44 -42.01 25.32
CA MET A 33 -16.52 -43.38 24.77
C MET A 33 -15.38 -44.03 23.92
N CYS A 34 -14.78 -45.06 24.54
CA CYS A 34 -14.57 -46.46 24.10
C CYS A 34 -13.95 -46.85 22.73
N ALA A 35 -12.81 -47.54 22.78
CA ALA A 35 -12.44 -48.75 22.00
C ALA A 35 -11.09 -49.28 22.56
N GLY A 36 -10.95 -50.48 23.13
CA GLY A 36 -10.82 -51.78 22.44
C GLY A 36 -9.36 -52.27 22.51
N PRO A 37 -9.04 -53.50 22.98
CA PRO A 37 -7.65 -53.98 23.09
C PRO A 37 -7.22 -54.77 21.84
N GLY A 38 -5.96 -54.60 21.42
CA GLY A 38 -5.23 -55.57 20.60
C GLY A 38 -4.60 -55.01 19.32
N GLY A 39 -3.34 -55.39 19.09
CA GLY A 39 -2.72 -55.36 17.76
C GLY A 39 -1.41 -54.60 17.68
N ALA A 40 -0.32 -55.30 17.36
CA ALA A 40 1.06 -54.87 17.38
C ALA A 40 1.49 -53.98 16.19
N ALA A 41 2.60 -53.26 16.44
CA ALA A 41 3.66 -52.82 15.51
C ALA A 41 3.32 -51.87 14.35
N ALA A 42 3.80 -50.62 14.46
CA ALA A 42 4.65 -49.95 13.45
C ALA A 42 5.11 -48.57 13.96
N ALA A 43 6.35 -48.21 13.63
CA ALA A 43 7.02 -46.98 13.97
C ALA A 43 6.27 -45.72 13.51
N THR A 44 6.36 -44.63 14.28
CA THR A 44 6.66 -43.27 13.76
C THR A 44 6.78 -42.27 14.91
N LYS A 45 7.79 -41.41 14.81
CA LYS A 45 8.11 -40.32 15.74
C LYS A 45 6.93 -39.34 15.85
N PRO A 46 6.62 -38.75 17.02
CA PRO A 46 5.58 -37.74 17.14
C PRO A 46 6.06 -36.45 16.48
N SER A 47 5.74 -36.28 15.20
CA SER A 47 5.88 -35.00 14.52
C SER A 47 4.85 -34.03 15.08
N LYS A 48 5.39 -32.98 15.69
CA LYS A 48 4.73 -31.73 16.12
C LYS A 48 3.41 -31.47 15.40
N ALA A 49 2.34 -31.35 16.19
CA ALA A 49 1.11 -30.69 15.79
C ALA A 49 1.44 -29.29 15.25
N SER A 50 1.40 -29.15 13.93
CA SER A 50 1.45 -27.85 13.25
C SER A 50 0.20 -27.07 13.63
N LYS A 51 0.37 -25.99 14.38
CA LYS A 51 -0.66 -24.97 14.59
C LYS A 51 -1.19 -24.52 13.21
N PRO A 52 -2.50 -24.34 13.04
CA PRO A 52 -3.04 -23.77 11.81
C PRO A 52 -2.43 -22.39 11.59
N ALA A 53 -1.82 -22.22 10.42
CA ALA A 53 -1.31 -20.93 9.98
C ALA A 53 -2.47 -19.94 9.97
N LYS A 54 -2.34 -18.89 10.77
CA LYS A 54 -3.26 -17.77 10.83
C LYS A 54 -3.35 -17.21 9.41
N ALA A 55 -4.50 -17.37 8.76
CA ALA A 55 -4.74 -16.86 7.42
C ALA A 55 -4.38 -15.38 7.39
N GLU A 56 -3.37 -15.01 6.60
CA GLU A 56 -3.03 -13.62 6.40
C GLU A 56 -4.23 -12.92 5.74
N PRO A 57 -4.58 -11.69 6.17
CA PRO A 57 -5.64 -10.92 5.54
C PRO A 57 -5.43 -10.88 4.04
N VAL A 58 -6.44 -11.31 3.27
CA VAL A 58 -6.39 -11.28 1.80
C VAL A 58 -6.25 -9.83 1.36
N ASP A 59 -5.11 -9.49 0.77
CA ASP A 59 -4.91 -8.18 0.17
C ASP A 59 -5.83 -8.04 -1.07
N THR A 60 -6.88 -7.25 -0.94
CA THR A 60 -7.87 -7.02 -2.01
C THR A 60 -7.42 -5.98 -3.04
N ARG A 61 -6.21 -5.42 -2.89
CA ARG A 61 -5.68 -4.43 -3.81
C ARG A 61 -5.27 -5.07 -5.13
N VAL A 62 -5.61 -4.40 -6.22
CA VAL A 62 -5.39 -4.90 -7.58
C VAL A 62 -4.76 -3.83 -8.45
N TRP A 63 -4.06 -4.28 -9.49
CA TRP A 63 -3.62 -3.39 -10.57
C TRP A 63 -4.75 -3.13 -11.55
N SER A 64 -4.92 -1.87 -11.92
CA SER A 64 -5.90 -1.44 -12.92
C SER A 64 -5.30 -0.38 -13.83
N ILE A 65 -5.80 -0.29 -15.07
CA ILE A 65 -5.52 0.82 -15.97
C ILE A 65 -6.77 1.67 -16.04
N VAL A 66 -6.61 2.97 -15.79
CA VAL A 66 -7.64 3.97 -15.97
C VAL A 66 -7.20 4.91 -17.07
N ARG A 67 -8.12 5.23 -17.99
CA ARG A 67 -7.91 6.23 -19.03
C ARG A 67 -8.77 7.44 -18.72
N ALA A 68 -8.19 8.63 -18.80
CA ALA A 68 -8.90 9.90 -18.71
C ALA A 68 -8.30 10.82 -19.78
N ASP A 69 -9.10 11.17 -20.79
CA ASP A 69 -8.66 11.98 -21.93
C ASP A 69 -7.41 11.40 -22.63
N ASP A 70 -6.28 12.10 -22.51
CA ASP A 70 -4.96 11.73 -23.02
C ASP A 70 -4.00 11.27 -21.91
N ALA A 71 -4.53 10.96 -20.72
CA ALA A 71 -3.77 10.36 -19.62
C ALA A 71 -4.15 8.89 -19.45
N TYR A 72 -3.13 8.05 -19.28
CA TYR A 72 -3.30 6.65 -18.93
C TYR A 72 -2.61 6.42 -17.58
N ALA A 73 -3.34 5.85 -16.62
CA ALA A 73 -2.86 5.65 -15.27
C ALA A 73 -2.86 4.15 -14.93
N LEU A 74 -1.69 3.61 -14.64
CA LEU A 74 -1.51 2.30 -14.01
C LEU A 74 -1.60 2.49 -12.48
N ARG A 75 -2.64 1.94 -11.86
CA ARG A 75 -2.98 2.17 -10.45
C ARG A 75 -2.95 0.86 -9.66
N PHE A 76 -2.42 0.91 -8.44
CA PHE A 76 -2.52 -0.16 -7.46
C PHE A 76 -3.26 0.33 -6.22
N GLY A 77 -4.39 -0.31 -5.92
CA GLY A 77 -5.26 0.10 -4.82
C GLY A 77 -6.55 -0.70 -4.78
N GLN A 78 -7.48 -0.26 -3.93
CA GLN A 78 -8.82 -0.85 -3.92
C GLN A 78 -9.52 -0.57 -5.27
N PRO A 79 -10.30 -1.53 -5.80
CA PRO A 79 -11.10 -1.30 -7.00
C PRO A 79 -12.00 -0.07 -6.81
N LYS A 80 -11.99 0.85 -7.78
CA LYS A 80 -12.77 2.11 -7.77
C LYS A 80 -12.40 3.11 -6.65
N ALA A 81 -11.28 2.93 -5.96
CA ALA A 81 -10.77 3.99 -5.08
C ALA A 81 -10.49 5.26 -5.89
N ALA A 82 -10.91 6.41 -5.36
CA ALA A 82 -10.55 7.71 -5.90
C ALA A 82 -9.03 7.90 -5.84
N ASP A 83 -8.44 7.54 -4.69
CA ASP A 83 -7.02 7.68 -4.40
C ASP A 83 -6.37 6.30 -4.24
N PRO A 84 -5.60 5.85 -5.25
CA PRO A 84 -4.88 4.60 -5.16
C PRO A 84 -3.61 4.76 -4.32
N VAL A 85 -3.17 3.67 -3.68
CA VAL A 85 -1.94 3.67 -2.88
C VAL A 85 -0.69 3.93 -3.74
N PHE A 86 -0.74 3.52 -5.01
CA PHE A 86 0.27 3.84 -6.01
C PHE A 86 -0.39 4.14 -7.35
N SER A 87 0.10 5.14 -8.06
CA SER A 87 -0.24 5.37 -9.47
C SER A 87 0.96 5.83 -10.28
N ALA A 88 1.02 5.35 -11.53
CA ALA A 88 1.90 5.85 -12.56
C ALA A 88 1.03 6.32 -13.73
N THR A 89 0.94 7.63 -13.92
CA THR A 89 0.12 8.29 -14.93
C THR A 89 1.01 8.82 -16.03
N CYS A 90 0.88 8.28 -17.24
CA CYS A 90 1.56 8.81 -18.40
C CYS A 90 0.65 9.76 -19.18
N LEU A 91 1.22 10.89 -19.58
CA LEU A 91 0.63 11.91 -20.45
C LEU A 91 1.46 11.97 -21.72
N PRO A 92 1.09 11.25 -22.79
CA PRO A 92 1.87 11.18 -24.03
C PRO A 92 2.02 12.55 -24.71
N SER A 93 0.97 13.38 -24.72
CA SER A 93 1.04 14.74 -25.26
C SER A 93 2.06 15.64 -24.57
N ALA A 94 2.27 15.44 -23.26
CA ALA A 94 3.24 16.19 -22.46
C ALA A 94 4.60 15.48 -22.33
N GLN A 95 4.76 14.28 -22.92
CA GLN A 95 5.91 13.40 -22.72
C GLN A 95 6.29 13.24 -21.24
N LEU A 96 5.28 13.09 -20.37
CA LEU A 96 5.45 13.09 -18.92
C LEU A 96 4.93 11.80 -18.31
N LEU A 97 5.65 11.26 -17.34
CA LEU A 97 5.16 10.26 -16.40
C LEU A 97 5.10 10.89 -15.01
N GLN A 98 3.91 10.89 -14.42
CA GLN A 98 3.67 11.28 -13.04
C GLN A 98 3.53 10.02 -12.19
N ILE A 99 4.22 9.98 -11.06
CA ILE A 99 4.17 8.87 -10.12
C ILE A 99 3.66 9.45 -8.81
N ALA A 100 2.54 8.93 -8.30
CA ALA A 100 1.98 9.33 -7.03
C ALA A 100 1.90 8.13 -6.09
N VAL A 101 2.34 8.32 -4.86
CA VAL A 101 2.40 7.26 -3.85
C VAL A 101 1.80 7.77 -2.55
N GLU A 102 0.79 7.06 -2.05
CA GLU A 102 0.17 7.39 -0.77
C GLU A 102 0.97 6.77 0.39
N VAL A 103 1.40 7.61 1.31
CA VAL A 103 2.17 7.22 2.49
C VAL A 103 1.51 7.72 3.77
N PRO A 104 1.64 6.99 4.89
CA PRO A 104 1.24 7.53 6.18
C PRO A 104 2.04 8.80 6.47
N GLN A 105 1.38 9.82 6.99
CA GLN A 105 2.08 11.00 7.47
C GLN A 105 2.93 10.61 8.69
N ASP A 106 4.24 10.87 8.60
CA ASP A 106 5.18 10.66 9.69
C ASP A 106 5.88 11.98 10.05
N ASN A 107 6.82 11.92 11.00
CA ASN A 107 7.59 13.10 11.41
C ASN A 107 8.76 13.43 10.48
N LYS A 108 9.00 12.64 9.43
CA LYS A 108 10.16 12.77 8.54
C LYS A 108 9.85 13.51 7.26
N ILE A 109 8.62 13.42 6.77
CA ILE A 109 8.16 14.10 5.56
C ILE A 109 6.93 14.94 5.89
N ARG A 110 6.93 16.21 5.49
CA ARG A 110 5.78 17.12 5.62
C ARG A 110 5.26 17.52 4.25
N SER A 111 4.02 17.98 4.21
CA SER A 111 3.47 18.59 2.99
C SER A 111 4.30 19.81 2.59
N GLY A 112 4.62 19.91 1.30
CA GLY A 112 5.50 20.93 0.71
C GLY A 112 6.97 20.53 0.67
N ASP A 113 7.38 19.44 1.32
CA ASP A 113 8.78 19.01 1.30
C ASP A 113 9.16 18.38 -0.04
N GLY A 114 10.37 18.68 -0.52
CA GLY A 114 11.02 17.93 -1.58
C GLY A 114 11.58 16.62 -1.06
N VAL A 115 11.16 15.49 -1.63
CA VAL A 115 11.49 14.15 -1.16
C VAL A 115 12.24 13.37 -2.25
N PRO A 116 13.41 12.78 -1.96
CA PRO A 116 14.03 11.84 -2.88
C PRO A 116 13.23 10.53 -2.90
N LEU A 117 12.72 10.17 -4.07
CA LEU A 117 11.94 8.97 -4.30
C LEU A 117 12.77 7.96 -5.09
N SER A 118 13.12 6.84 -4.47
CA SER A 118 13.79 5.75 -5.14
C SER A 118 12.79 4.67 -5.53
N LEU A 119 12.73 4.37 -6.81
CA LEU A 119 11.99 3.23 -7.35
C LEU A 119 13.01 2.16 -7.71
N SER A 120 12.75 0.92 -7.34
CA SER A 120 13.60 -0.21 -7.72
C SER A 120 12.77 -1.45 -7.98
N SER A 121 13.16 -2.20 -8.98
CA SER A 121 12.50 -3.46 -9.34
C SER A 121 13.51 -4.36 -10.04
N GLY A 122 13.78 -5.51 -9.43
CA GLY A 122 14.85 -6.41 -9.88
C GLY A 122 16.21 -5.70 -9.95
N LYS A 123 16.75 -5.56 -11.17
CA LYS A 123 18.04 -4.90 -11.44
C LYS A 123 17.88 -3.43 -11.82
N ARG A 124 16.66 -2.94 -12.06
CA ARG A 124 16.43 -1.51 -12.32
C ARG A 124 16.28 -0.74 -11.04
N ARG A 125 16.83 0.47 -11.08
CA ARG A 125 16.66 1.50 -10.08
C ARG A 125 16.55 2.84 -10.75
N LEU A 126 15.70 3.68 -10.21
CA LEU A 126 15.47 5.06 -10.62
C LEU A 126 15.39 5.92 -9.36
N GLU A 127 16.05 7.06 -9.39
CA GLU A 127 15.96 8.08 -8.34
C GLU A 127 15.24 9.27 -8.93
N LEU A 128 14.22 9.76 -8.24
CA LEU A 128 13.36 10.85 -8.68
C LEU A 128 13.31 11.93 -7.61
N ALA A 129 13.22 13.18 -8.05
CA ALA A 129 12.80 14.26 -7.19
C ALA A 129 11.27 14.25 -7.11
N ALA A 130 10.75 14.08 -5.91
CA ALA A 130 9.33 14.12 -5.63
C ALA A 130 9.00 15.30 -4.70
N SER A 131 7.72 15.63 -4.58
CA SER A 131 7.20 16.55 -3.58
C SER A 131 6.07 15.88 -2.83
N ALA A 132 5.99 16.11 -1.53
CA ALA A 132 4.93 15.57 -0.69
C ALA A 132 3.77 16.58 -0.57
N PHE A 133 2.55 16.09 -0.67
CA PHE A 133 1.32 16.89 -0.54
C PHE A 133 0.38 16.21 0.46
N LEU A 134 -0.54 16.98 1.05
CA LEU A 134 -1.63 16.41 1.85
C LEU A 134 -2.52 15.55 0.96
N GLY A 135 -2.75 14.30 1.37
CA GLY A 135 -3.70 13.43 0.71
C GLY A 135 -5.14 13.79 1.06
N THR A 136 -6.07 13.24 0.30
CA THR A 136 -7.51 13.31 0.56
C THR A 136 -7.93 12.45 1.76
N THR A 137 -7.17 11.39 2.04
CA THR A 137 -7.36 10.52 3.20
C THR A 137 -6.71 11.14 4.43
N ASP A 138 -7.46 11.22 5.53
CA ASP A 138 -6.97 11.78 6.79
C ASP A 138 -5.66 11.13 7.27
N GLY A 139 -4.67 11.97 7.59
CA GLY A 139 -3.35 11.52 8.06
C GLY A 139 -2.49 10.84 7.00
N ARG A 140 -2.78 11.06 5.71
CA ARG A 140 -1.99 10.56 4.58
C ARG A 140 -1.34 11.69 3.81
N LEU A 141 -0.16 11.42 3.28
CA LEU A 141 0.51 12.27 2.31
C LEU A 141 0.53 11.55 0.96
N VAL A 142 0.46 12.32 -0.11
CA VAL A 142 0.72 11.84 -1.47
C VAL A 142 2.07 12.40 -1.89
N VAL A 143 3.02 11.51 -2.16
CA VAL A 143 4.34 11.86 -2.67
C VAL A 143 4.30 11.73 -4.19
N GLU A 144 4.44 12.85 -4.88
CA GLU A 144 4.35 12.94 -6.33
C GLU A 144 5.68 13.27 -6.96
N ALA A 145 6.08 12.48 -7.96
CA ALA A 145 7.23 12.74 -8.81
C ALA A 145 6.77 12.91 -10.26
N ALA A 146 7.38 13.84 -10.97
CA ALA A 146 7.17 14.01 -12.40
C ALA A 146 8.50 13.77 -13.12
N VAL A 147 8.50 12.89 -14.12
CA VAL A 147 9.68 12.53 -14.89
C VAL A 147 9.36 12.48 -16.38
N THR A 148 10.33 12.81 -17.23
CA THR A 148 10.18 12.65 -18.67
C THR A 148 9.86 11.19 -19.01
N LEU A 149 8.83 11.03 -19.85
CA LEU A 149 8.40 9.72 -20.33
C LEU A 149 9.46 9.15 -21.27
N THR A 150 10.25 8.22 -20.74
CA THR A 150 11.29 7.50 -21.49
C THR A 150 11.07 6.00 -21.37
N PRO A 151 11.50 5.18 -22.36
CA PRO A 151 11.40 3.73 -22.26
C PRO A 151 12.07 3.16 -21.00
N ARG A 152 13.20 3.76 -20.59
CA ARG A 152 13.95 3.38 -19.39
C ARG A 152 13.13 3.50 -18.10
N VAL A 153 12.27 4.50 -18.02
CA VAL A 153 11.37 4.70 -16.88
C VAL A 153 10.29 3.61 -16.85
N LEU A 154 9.80 3.17 -18.01
CA LEU A 154 8.78 2.11 -18.11
C LEU A 154 9.36 0.72 -17.82
N ASP A 155 10.64 0.49 -18.16
CA ASP A 155 11.34 -0.78 -17.88
C ASP A 155 11.35 -1.16 -16.40
N ILE A 156 11.22 -0.19 -15.48
CA ILE A 156 11.15 -0.48 -14.04
C ILE A 156 9.93 -1.32 -13.66
N PHE A 157 8.83 -1.21 -14.42
CA PHE A 157 7.62 -1.99 -14.17
C PHE A 157 7.72 -3.39 -14.78
N ARG A 158 8.65 -3.61 -15.71
CA ARG A 158 8.88 -4.89 -16.38
C ARG A 158 9.83 -5.78 -15.60
N GLU A 159 10.89 -5.20 -15.05
CA GLU A 159 11.97 -5.95 -14.43
C GLU A 159 11.66 -6.33 -12.99
N GLY A 160 11.57 -7.62 -12.69
CA GLY A 160 11.36 -8.11 -11.31
C GLY A 160 9.89 -8.31 -10.93
N GLU A 161 9.67 -8.95 -9.80
CA GLU A 161 8.34 -9.37 -9.32
C GLU A 161 7.68 -8.34 -8.42
N THR A 162 8.46 -7.43 -7.85
CA THR A 162 8.03 -6.44 -6.88
C THR A 162 8.69 -5.10 -7.16
N LEU A 163 7.86 -4.05 -7.16
CA LEU A 163 8.32 -2.66 -7.19
C LEU A 163 8.53 -2.20 -5.75
N ALA A 164 9.77 -1.92 -5.39
CA ALA A 164 10.12 -1.29 -4.12
C ALA A 164 10.24 0.22 -4.29
N VAL A 165 9.43 0.95 -3.53
CA VAL A 165 9.42 2.41 -3.45
C VAL A 165 10.01 2.81 -2.11
N ARG A 166 11.09 3.59 -2.12
CA ARG A 166 11.78 4.05 -0.92
C ARG A 166 11.85 5.55 -0.88
N MET A 167 11.67 6.09 0.32
CA MET A 167 11.80 7.50 0.63
C MET A 167 12.25 7.66 2.10
N PRO A 168 12.68 8.84 2.55
CA PRO A 168 13.06 9.06 3.93
C PRO A 168 11.93 8.67 4.90
N GLY A 169 12.16 7.67 5.74
CA GLY A 169 11.19 7.23 6.76
C GLY A 169 10.17 6.19 6.31
N SER A 170 10.01 5.94 5.00
CA SER A 170 9.03 4.99 4.49
C SER A 170 9.59 4.13 3.35
N SER A 171 9.22 2.86 3.37
CA SER A 171 9.49 1.91 2.28
C SER A 171 8.23 1.10 2.03
N GLN A 172 7.79 1.07 0.77
CA GLN A 172 6.63 0.33 0.34
C GLN A 172 7.02 -0.63 -0.78
N THR A 173 6.33 -1.76 -0.84
CA THR A 173 6.57 -2.78 -1.86
C THR A 173 5.25 -3.15 -2.50
N TYR A 174 5.24 -3.15 -3.83
CA TYR A 174 4.06 -3.43 -4.64
C TYR A 174 4.30 -4.66 -5.52
N PRO A 175 3.44 -5.70 -5.46
CA PRO A 175 3.62 -6.90 -6.28
C PRO A 175 3.30 -6.59 -7.73
N LEU A 176 4.26 -6.73 -8.65
CA LEU A 176 4.09 -6.44 -10.08
C LEU A 176 3.42 -7.60 -10.85
N ALA A 177 3.22 -8.76 -10.23
CA ALA A 177 2.61 -9.92 -10.89
C ALA A 177 1.26 -9.57 -11.56
N GLY A 178 0.38 -8.85 -10.86
CA GLY A 178 -0.89 -8.37 -11.42
C GLY A 178 -0.72 -7.26 -12.46
N ALA A 179 0.29 -6.40 -12.31
CA ALA A 179 0.58 -5.31 -13.23
C ALA A 179 1.03 -5.82 -14.61
N ARG A 180 1.85 -6.88 -14.66
CA ARG A 180 2.46 -7.41 -15.88
C ARG A 180 1.43 -7.72 -16.98
N THR A 181 0.26 -8.24 -16.60
CA THR A 181 -0.83 -8.55 -17.54
C THR A 181 -1.40 -7.30 -18.23
N ARG A 182 -1.26 -6.14 -17.60
CA ARG A 182 -1.75 -4.84 -18.07
C ARG A 182 -0.62 -3.96 -18.60
N LEU A 183 0.62 -4.24 -18.21
CA LEU A 183 1.77 -3.38 -18.48
C LEU A 183 2.01 -3.16 -19.97
N ALA A 184 1.85 -4.21 -20.80
CA ALA A 184 1.98 -4.07 -22.25
C ALA A 184 0.94 -3.09 -22.84
N ASP A 185 -0.28 -3.06 -22.31
CA ASP A 185 -1.32 -2.12 -22.73
C ASP A 185 -1.01 -0.70 -22.25
N PHE A 186 -0.52 -0.56 -21.02
CA PHE A 186 -0.07 0.71 -20.46
C PHE A 186 1.08 1.30 -21.27
N GLU A 187 2.14 0.54 -21.53
CA GLU A 187 3.30 0.98 -22.32
C GLU A 187 2.90 1.39 -23.73
N ARG A 188 2.05 0.60 -24.39
CA ARG A 188 1.54 0.92 -25.73
C ARG A 188 0.75 2.23 -25.73
N ALA A 189 -0.04 2.48 -24.68
CA ALA A 189 -0.77 3.72 -24.53
C ALA A 189 0.17 4.92 -24.26
N CYS A 190 1.17 4.74 -23.40
CA CYS A 190 2.14 5.78 -23.07
C CYS A 190 3.04 6.16 -24.26
N GLN A 191 3.44 5.17 -25.06
CA GLN A 191 4.32 5.39 -26.22
C GLN A 191 3.60 6.02 -27.40
N GLY A 192 2.27 6.16 -27.33
CA GLY A 192 1.43 6.89 -28.27
C GLY A 192 1.97 6.82 -29.69
N LYS A 193 1.75 5.69 -30.40
CA LYS A 193 2.03 5.64 -31.84
C LYS A 193 1.28 6.79 -32.50
N ARG A 194 2.00 7.87 -32.78
CA ARG A 194 1.66 8.88 -33.78
C ARG A 194 2.01 8.33 -35.15
#